data_AF-A0A2E8KM71-F1
#
_entry.id   AF-A0A2E8KM71-F1
#
_cell.length_a   1.000
_cell.length_b   1.000
_cell.length_c   1.000
_cell.angle_alpha   90.00
_cell.angle_beta   90.00
_cell.angle_gamma   90.00
#
_symmetry.space_group_name_H-M   'P 1'
#
loop_
_entity.id
_entity.type
_entity.pdbx_description
1 polymer ?
#
loop_
_entity_poly.entity_id
_entity_poly.type
_entity_poly.pdbx_seq_one_letter_code
_entity_poly.pdbx_strand_id
1 'polypeptide(L)'
;MDWNINPDRIVVTGGSAGGCSSLLVALHDDVADPTSSDPVKRFSSRVSGAVVAGAQTTMNPFVIKEKIGEKTFGNPMPYKPFGAETAEELMNNWDTYKELVLECSPITHLSKDDPPLHLFYNVNREFPATSSSNGIHSPIFGEIMLKACKETGVECHLQYWEKDRPQPAFSRQEFIDKLLSE
;
A
#
# COMPACT_ATOMS: atom_id res chain seq x y z
N MET A 1 2.97 23.89 22.84
CA MET A 1 2.51 23.26 21.58
C MET A 1 3.49 23.74 20.53
N ASP A 2 4.48 22.92 20.21
CA ASP A 2 5.78 23.47 19.77
C ASP A 2 6.02 23.32 18.26
N TRP A 3 5.10 22.68 17.53
CA TRP A 3 5.28 22.35 16.11
C TRP A 3 4.16 22.84 15.17
N ASN A 4 3.07 23.40 15.72
CA ASN A 4 1.92 23.89 14.95
C ASN A 4 1.34 22.87 13.93
N ILE A 5 1.30 21.59 14.33
CA ILE A 5 0.76 20.49 13.51
C ILE A 5 -0.71 20.27 13.87
N ASN A 6 -1.58 20.20 12.87
CA ASN A 6 -2.96 19.74 13.05
C ASN A 6 -2.99 18.19 12.99
N PRO A 7 -3.34 17.49 14.08
CA PRO A 7 -3.34 16.02 14.11
C PRO A 7 -4.37 15.39 13.17
N ASP A 8 -5.42 16.13 12.77
CA ASP A 8 -6.46 15.64 11.86
C ASP A 8 -6.05 15.77 10.37
N ARG A 9 -4.85 16.29 10.11
CA ARG A 9 -4.33 16.62 8.76
C ARG A 9 -2.96 16.03 8.53
N ILE A 10 -2.89 14.71 8.56
CA ILE A 10 -1.66 13.95 8.36
C ILE A 10 -1.85 13.08 7.12
N VAL A 11 -1.00 13.27 6.11
CA VAL A 11 -0.92 12.41 4.93
C VAL A 11 0.36 11.60 5.00
N VAL A 12 0.26 10.29 4.82
CA VAL A 12 1.43 9.39 4.80
C VAL A 12 1.90 9.15 3.37
N THR A 13 3.21 9.07 3.19
CA THR A 13 3.81 8.86 1.87
C THR A 13 5.08 8.03 1.96
N GLY A 14 5.35 7.30 0.88
CA GLY A 14 6.56 6.50 0.75
C GLY A 14 6.65 5.84 -0.62
N GLY A 15 7.85 5.42 -0.98
CA GLY A 15 8.11 4.67 -2.21
C GLY A 15 8.55 3.24 -1.94
N SER A 16 8.22 2.34 -2.86
CA SER A 16 8.57 0.91 -2.76
C SER A 16 8.09 0.34 -1.42
N ALA A 17 8.99 -0.23 -0.61
CA ALA A 17 8.69 -0.70 0.74
C ALA A 17 8.05 0.35 1.64
N GLY A 18 8.48 1.62 1.57
CA GLY A 18 7.85 2.71 2.33
C GLY A 18 6.43 3.01 1.86
N GLY A 19 6.11 2.73 0.60
CA GLY A 19 4.75 2.81 0.06
C GLY A 19 3.86 1.70 0.63
N CYS A 20 4.37 0.47 0.71
CA CYS A 20 3.70 -0.64 1.40
C CYS A 20 3.40 -0.28 2.87
N SER A 21 4.41 0.20 3.61
CA SER A 21 4.22 0.61 5.01
C SER A 21 3.26 1.79 5.16
N SER A 22 3.29 2.78 4.26
CA SER A 22 2.34 3.90 4.29
C SER A 22 0.90 3.44 4.08
N LEU A 23 0.68 2.48 3.16
CA LEU A 23 -0.64 1.88 2.97
C LEU A 23 -1.06 1.05 4.19
N LEU A 24 -0.15 0.33 4.85
CA LEU A 24 -0.47 -0.36 6.12
C LEU A 24 -0.94 0.64 7.18
N VAL A 25 -0.24 1.76 7.36
CA VAL A 25 -0.67 2.81 8.31
C VAL A 25 -2.03 3.38 7.93
N ALA A 26 -2.28 3.60 6.64
CA ALA A 26 -3.53 4.20 6.18
C ALA A 26 -4.74 3.27 6.28
N LEU A 27 -4.54 1.96 6.11
CA LEU A 27 -5.62 0.98 6.03
C LEU A 27 -5.83 0.19 7.32
N HIS A 28 -4.93 0.32 8.30
CA HIS A 28 -5.12 -0.33 9.59
C HIS A 28 -6.14 0.44 10.45
N ASP A 29 -6.91 -0.32 11.24
CA ASP A 29 -7.83 0.21 12.24
C ASP A 29 -7.13 1.17 13.21
N ASP A 30 -7.89 2.11 13.75
CA ASP A 30 -7.40 3.04 14.77
C ASP A 30 -6.92 2.27 16.01
N VAL A 31 -5.73 2.60 16.49
CA VAL A 31 -5.16 2.00 17.72
C VAL A 31 -5.24 2.92 18.93
N ALA A 32 -5.99 4.03 18.83
CA ALA A 32 -6.24 4.92 19.95
C ALA A 32 -6.93 4.22 21.12
N ASP A 33 -6.43 4.49 22.32
CA ASP A 33 -7.00 4.14 23.61
C ASP A 33 -7.24 5.43 24.41
N PRO A 34 -8.48 5.98 24.38
CA PRO A 34 -8.81 7.21 25.11
C PRO A 34 -8.61 7.10 26.63
N THR A 35 -8.57 5.88 27.17
CA THR A 35 -8.42 5.61 28.61
C THR A 35 -6.98 5.33 29.03
N SER A 36 -6.04 5.32 28.08
CA SER A 36 -4.65 4.98 28.35
C SER A 36 -3.99 5.95 29.31
N SER A 37 -3.11 5.45 30.18
CA SER A 37 -2.24 6.33 30.99
C SER A 37 -1.15 6.99 30.14
N ASP A 38 -0.79 6.38 29.01
CA ASP A 38 0.12 6.93 28.01
C ASP A 38 -0.59 8.02 27.18
N PRO A 39 -0.18 9.29 27.25
CA PRO A 39 -0.83 10.36 26.50
C PRO A 39 -0.71 10.18 24.98
N VAL A 40 0.30 9.47 24.46
CA VAL A 40 0.46 9.23 23.01
C VAL A 40 -0.61 8.26 22.52
N LYS A 41 -0.92 7.21 23.29
CA LYS A 41 -1.94 6.23 22.94
C LYS A 41 -3.35 6.80 22.88
N ARG A 42 -3.59 8.00 23.42
CA ARG A 42 -4.91 8.65 23.34
C ARG A 42 -5.17 9.30 21.98
N PHE A 43 -4.14 9.49 21.15
CA PHE A 43 -4.29 10.08 19.82
C PHE A 43 -4.66 9.03 18.80
N SER A 44 -5.54 9.41 17.87
CA SER A 44 -5.87 8.59 16.71
C SER A 44 -4.61 8.30 15.88
N SER A 45 -4.46 7.05 15.46
CA SER A 45 -3.47 6.67 14.45
C SER A 45 -3.99 6.85 13.03
N ARG A 46 -5.25 7.25 12.85
CA ARG A 46 -5.85 7.48 11.55
C ARG A 46 -5.21 8.68 10.87
N VAL A 47 -5.11 8.60 9.55
CA VAL A 47 -4.49 9.59 8.68
C VAL A 47 -5.52 10.10 7.68
N SER A 48 -5.31 11.30 7.14
CA SER A 48 -6.22 11.94 6.19
C SER A 48 -6.14 11.31 4.79
N GLY A 49 -5.07 10.57 4.50
CA GLY A 49 -4.88 9.85 3.23
C GLY A 49 -3.45 9.34 3.04
N ALA A 50 -3.25 8.60 1.95
CA ALA A 50 -1.95 8.09 1.56
C ALA A 50 -1.61 8.43 0.11
N VAL A 51 -0.36 8.83 -0.13
CA VAL A 51 0.17 9.07 -1.48
C VAL A 51 1.44 8.25 -1.66
N VAL A 52 1.42 7.21 -2.49
CA VAL A 52 2.50 6.21 -2.51
C VAL A 52 3.05 5.94 -3.91
N ALA A 53 4.34 5.58 -3.96
CA ALA A 53 5.10 5.35 -5.19
C ALA A 53 5.48 3.88 -5.35
N GLY A 54 5.14 3.23 -6.47
CA GLY A 54 5.62 1.87 -6.76
C GLY A 54 5.33 0.88 -5.62
N ALA A 55 4.22 1.07 -4.91
CA ALA A 55 3.92 0.38 -3.68
C ALA A 55 3.45 -1.05 -3.95
N GLN A 56 3.85 -1.96 -3.06
CA GLN A 56 3.31 -3.31 -3.03
C GLN A 56 2.03 -3.26 -2.18
N THR A 57 0.89 -3.55 -2.80
CA THR A 57 -0.44 -3.49 -2.14
C THR A 57 -0.84 -4.83 -1.51
N THR A 58 -0.11 -5.89 -1.86
CA THR A 58 -0.22 -7.23 -1.28
C THR A 58 1.15 -7.89 -1.29
N MET A 59 1.39 -8.75 -0.31
CA MET A 59 2.56 -9.64 -0.22
C MET A 59 2.16 -11.11 -0.41
N ASN A 60 0.91 -11.39 -0.77
CA ASN A 60 0.47 -12.75 -1.04
C ASN A 60 1.22 -13.31 -2.27
N PRO A 61 2.07 -14.34 -2.09
CA PRO A 61 2.93 -14.83 -3.15
C PRO A 61 2.14 -15.44 -4.30
N PHE A 62 0.98 -16.04 -4.04
CA PHE A 62 0.16 -16.67 -5.07
C PHE A 62 -0.45 -15.59 -5.98
N VAL A 63 -0.92 -14.48 -5.41
CA VAL A 63 -1.43 -13.34 -6.17
C VAL A 63 -0.31 -12.70 -7.00
N ILE A 64 0.88 -12.51 -6.41
CA ILE A 64 2.03 -11.94 -7.12
C ILE A 64 2.44 -12.84 -8.29
N LYS A 65 2.56 -14.15 -8.06
CA LYS A 65 2.93 -15.13 -9.09
C LYS A 65 1.91 -15.16 -10.23
N GLU A 66 0.62 -15.15 -9.91
CA GLU A 66 -0.47 -15.24 -10.89
C GLU A 66 -0.65 -13.94 -11.68
N LYS A 67 -0.66 -12.79 -11.02
CA LYS A 67 -1.08 -11.50 -11.61
C LYS A 67 0.08 -10.66 -12.13
N ILE A 68 1.29 -10.85 -11.61
CA ILE A 68 2.46 -10.02 -11.94
C ILE A 68 3.52 -10.87 -12.62
N GLY A 69 3.80 -12.05 -12.08
CA GLY A 69 4.72 -13.03 -12.66
C GLY A 69 5.89 -13.37 -11.75
N GLU A 70 6.43 -14.56 -11.96
CA GLU A 70 7.44 -15.20 -11.09
C GLU A 70 8.77 -14.44 -11.00
N LYS A 71 9.12 -13.64 -12.02
CA LYS A 71 10.34 -12.81 -11.97
C LYS A 71 10.32 -11.77 -10.85
N THR A 72 9.14 -11.42 -10.33
CA THR A 72 8.99 -10.55 -9.14
C THR A 72 9.79 -11.07 -7.94
N PHE A 73 9.86 -12.39 -7.76
CA PHE A 73 10.59 -13.04 -6.66
C PHE A 73 12.11 -13.02 -6.80
N GLY A 74 12.65 -12.43 -7.86
CA GLY A 74 14.06 -12.02 -7.87
C GLY A 74 14.35 -10.85 -6.91
N ASN A 75 13.31 -10.19 -6.37
CA ASN A 75 13.42 -9.29 -5.24
C ASN A 75 13.03 -10.03 -3.95
N PRO A 76 13.79 -9.88 -2.84
CA PRO A 76 13.50 -10.61 -1.60
C PRO A 76 12.32 -10.08 -0.79
N MET A 77 11.81 -8.89 -1.09
CA MET A 77 10.75 -8.24 -0.32
C MET A 77 9.47 -9.09 -0.14
N PRO A 78 8.99 -9.87 -1.13
CA PRO A 78 7.79 -10.67 -0.95
C PRO A 78 7.94 -11.91 -0.05
N TYR A 79 9.15 -12.23 0.44
CA TYR A 79 9.38 -13.44 1.25
C TYR A 79 10.30 -13.25 2.46
N LYS A 80 11.38 -12.47 2.31
CA LYS A 80 12.40 -12.33 3.34
C LYS A 80 11.95 -11.60 4.62
N PRO A 81 11.10 -10.56 4.57
CA PRO A 81 10.55 -9.94 5.78
C PRO A 81 9.73 -10.90 6.66
N PHE A 82 9.24 -12.00 6.09
CA PHE A 82 8.45 -13.01 6.79
C PHE A 82 9.30 -14.16 7.34
N GLY A 83 10.62 -14.10 7.16
CA GLY A 83 11.56 -15.13 7.62
C GLY A 83 11.70 -16.33 6.69
N ALA A 84 11.16 -16.29 5.47
CA ALA A 84 11.45 -17.30 4.44
C ALA A 84 12.71 -16.92 3.66
N GLU A 85 13.51 -17.91 3.24
CA GLU A 85 14.71 -17.70 2.41
C GLU A 85 14.39 -17.62 0.93
N THR A 86 13.27 -18.21 0.50
CA THR A 86 12.80 -18.16 -0.89
C THR A 86 11.28 -18.00 -0.99
N ALA A 87 10.79 -17.49 -2.11
CA ALA A 87 9.35 -17.47 -2.38
C ALA A 87 8.75 -18.88 -2.49
N GLU A 88 9.53 -19.86 -2.97
CA GLU A 88 9.10 -21.27 -3.04
C GLU A 88 8.92 -21.86 -1.63
N GLU A 89 9.87 -21.64 -0.73
CA GLU A 89 9.73 -22.05 0.68
C GLU A 89 8.49 -21.44 1.32
N LEU A 90 8.26 -20.13 1.11
CA LEU A 90 7.10 -19.44 1.64
C LEU A 90 5.79 -20.03 1.11
N MET A 91 5.70 -20.29 -0.20
CA MET A 91 4.53 -20.90 -0.83
C MET A 91 4.29 -22.34 -0.38
N ASN A 92 5.35 -23.15 -0.26
CA ASN A 92 5.26 -24.56 0.14
C ASN A 92 4.87 -24.73 1.61
N ASN A 93 5.17 -23.74 2.46
CA ASN A 93 4.85 -23.73 3.89
C ASN A 93 3.81 -22.65 4.22
N TRP A 94 2.85 -22.43 3.32
CA TRP A 94 1.93 -21.30 3.40
C TRP A 94 1.21 -21.18 4.74
N ASP A 95 0.75 -22.28 5.34
CA ASP A 95 0.04 -22.26 6.62
C ASP A 95 0.88 -21.64 7.76
N THR A 96 2.21 -21.76 7.70
CA THR A 96 3.14 -21.14 8.66
C THR A 96 3.27 -19.63 8.46
N TYR A 97 3.28 -19.17 7.21
CA TYR A 97 3.57 -17.76 6.87
C TYR A 97 2.30 -16.92 6.64
N LYS A 98 1.15 -17.57 6.43
CA LYS A 98 -0.08 -16.94 5.96
C LYS A 98 -0.49 -15.76 6.82
N GLU A 99 -0.52 -15.93 8.13
CA GLU A 99 -0.99 -14.89 9.05
C GLU A 99 -0.15 -13.62 8.92
N LEU A 100 1.17 -13.74 9.05
CA LEU A 100 2.10 -12.60 8.95
C LEU A 100 2.11 -11.96 7.55
N VAL A 101 2.04 -12.77 6.48
CA VAL A 101 1.99 -12.26 5.10
C VAL A 101 0.71 -11.45 4.87
N LEU A 102 -0.43 -11.93 5.36
CA LEU A 102 -1.69 -11.22 5.27
C LEU A 102 -1.67 -9.98 6.15
N GLU A 103 -1.21 -10.06 7.40
CA GLU A 103 -1.04 -8.90 8.28
C GLU A 103 -0.18 -7.79 7.64
N CYS A 104 0.88 -8.16 6.91
CA CYS A 104 1.76 -7.22 6.21
C CYS A 104 1.30 -6.87 4.78
N SER A 105 0.12 -7.33 4.33
CA SER A 105 -0.45 -7.01 3.03
C SER A 105 -1.48 -5.89 3.16
N PRO A 106 -1.22 -4.64 2.74
CA PRO A 106 -2.14 -3.53 2.99
C PRO A 106 -3.59 -3.79 2.59
N ILE A 107 -3.81 -4.46 1.45
CA ILE A 107 -5.15 -4.76 0.94
C ILE A 107 -6.03 -5.61 1.87
N THR A 108 -5.46 -6.36 2.81
CA THR A 108 -6.25 -7.21 3.71
C THR A 108 -6.99 -6.42 4.78
N HIS A 109 -6.53 -5.20 5.07
CA HIS A 109 -7.09 -4.33 6.10
C HIS A 109 -8.12 -3.34 5.53
N LEU A 110 -8.22 -3.24 4.20
CA LEU A 110 -9.10 -2.30 3.51
C LEU A 110 -10.55 -2.43 3.99
N SER A 111 -11.08 -1.33 4.51
CA SER A 111 -12.42 -1.15 5.06
C SER A 111 -13.09 0.11 4.50
N LYS A 112 -14.40 0.23 4.67
CA LYS A 112 -15.20 1.31 4.05
C LYS A 112 -14.93 2.70 4.62
N ASP A 113 -14.36 2.77 5.81
CA ASP A 113 -14.01 3.99 6.53
C ASP A 113 -12.52 4.36 6.37
N ASP A 114 -11.85 3.74 5.40
CA ASP A 114 -10.48 4.09 5.04
C ASP A 114 -10.34 5.43 4.32
N PRO A 115 -9.23 6.14 4.58
CA PRO A 115 -8.99 7.42 3.98
C PRO A 115 -8.68 7.26 2.49
N PRO A 116 -8.84 8.32 1.70
CA PRO A 116 -8.59 8.26 0.26
C PRO A 116 -7.11 7.95 -0.05
N LEU A 117 -6.89 7.24 -1.15
CA LEU A 117 -5.56 6.81 -1.59
C LEU A 117 -5.18 7.40 -2.95
N HIS A 118 -3.89 7.69 -3.15
CA HIS A 118 -3.31 8.01 -4.45
C HIS A 118 -2.05 7.17 -4.68
N LEU A 119 -2.10 6.26 -5.64
CA LEU A 119 -1.01 5.36 -5.98
C LEU A 119 -0.42 5.79 -7.32
N PHE A 120 0.89 5.94 -7.39
CA PHE A 120 1.57 6.18 -8.67
C PHE A 120 2.66 5.14 -8.92
N TYR A 121 2.79 4.71 -10.17
CA TYR A 121 3.80 3.74 -10.57
C TYR A 121 4.65 4.30 -11.70
N ASN A 122 5.97 4.26 -11.52
CA ASN A 122 6.97 4.90 -12.38
C ASN A 122 7.64 3.92 -13.37
N VAL A 123 7.02 2.76 -13.62
CA VAL A 123 7.47 1.76 -14.58
C VAL A 123 6.31 1.38 -15.52
N ASN A 124 6.63 0.83 -16.68
CA ASN A 124 5.63 0.38 -17.63
C ASN A 124 4.88 -0.85 -17.10
N ARG A 125 3.58 -0.90 -17.35
CA ARG A 125 2.73 -2.02 -16.98
C ARG A 125 3.02 -3.21 -17.89
N GLU A 126 3.72 -4.20 -17.34
CA GLU A 126 4.10 -5.44 -18.04
C GLU A 126 3.49 -6.67 -17.37
N PHE A 127 3.02 -7.63 -18.16
CA PHE A 127 2.64 -8.96 -17.66
C PHE A 127 2.96 -10.07 -18.68
N PRO A 128 3.58 -11.19 -18.25
CA PRO A 128 4.28 -11.31 -16.98
C PRO A 128 5.48 -10.34 -16.93
N ALA A 129 5.82 -9.83 -15.76
CA ALA A 129 7.02 -9.00 -15.59
C ALA A 129 8.27 -9.80 -16.02
N THR A 130 9.15 -9.18 -16.80
CA THR A 130 10.37 -9.85 -17.31
C THR A 130 11.59 -9.66 -16.41
N SER A 131 11.53 -8.72 -15.46
CA SER A 131 12.58 -8.45 -14.48
C SER A 131 12.02 -8.31 -13.07
N SER A 132 12.86 -8.57 -12.06
CA SER A 132 12.48 -8.37 -10.65
C SER A 132 12.22 -6.91 -10.31
N SER A 133 12.99 -5.99 -10.87
CA SER A 133 12.82 -4.54 -10.66
C SER A 133 11.47 -4.05 -11.18
N ASN A 134 11.03 -4.52 -12.36
CA ASN A 134 9.72 -4.17 -12.90
C ASN A 134 8.59 -4.88 -12.14
N GLY A 135 8.77 -6.17 -11.81
CA GLY A 135 7.77 -6.96 -11.08
C GLY A 135 7.44 -6.38 -9.70
N ILE A 136 8.45 -6.04 -8.90
CA ILE A 136 8.24 -5.52 -7.54
C ILE A 136 7.61 -4.12 -7.54
N HIS A 137 7.80 -3.33 -8.59
CA HIS A 137 7.19 -2.00 -8.75
C HIS A 137 6.05 -1.99 -9.79
N SER A 138 5.44 -3.15 -10.07
CA SER A 138 4.47 -3.26 -11.16
C SER A 138 3.20 -2.42 -10.87
N PRO A 139 2.70 -1.64 -11.84
CA PRO A 139 1.40 -0.96 -11.74
C PRO A 139 0.22 -1.90 -11.46
N ILE A 140 0.39 -3.21 -11.66
CA ILE A 140 -0.63 -4.23 -11.37
C ILE A 140 -0.96 -4.27 -9.87
N PHE A 141 -0.01 -3.98 -8.98
CA PHE A 141 -0.33 -3.79 -7.55
C PHE A 141 -1.37 -2.68 -7.35
N GLY A 142 -1.23 -1.58 -8.08
CA GLY A 142 -2.17 -0.47 -8.08
C GLY A 142 -3.53 -0.84 -8.66
N GLU A 143 -3.54 -1.59 -9.76
CA GLU A 143 -4.77 -2.11 -10.37
C GLU A 143 -5.57 -2.99 -9.39
N ILE A 144 -4.86 -3.83 -8.62
CA ILE A 144 -5.45 -4.70 -7.58
C ILE A 144 -6.10 -3.85 -6.47
N MET A 145 -5.37 -2.85 -5.94
CA MET A 145 -5.89 -1.98 -4.88
C MET A 145 -7.05 -1.10 -5.37
N LEU A 146 -6.93 -0.51 -6.56
CA LEU A 146 -7.99 0.31 -7.16
C LEU A 146 -9.30 -0.47 -7.31
N LYS A 147 -9.21 -1.73 -7.76
CA LYS A 147 -10.37 -2.61 -7.85
C LYS A 147 -11.01 -2.86 -6.48
N ALA A 148 -10.20 -3.21 -5.48
CA ALA A 148 -10.70 -3.47 -4.13
C ALA A 148 -11.33 -2.22 -3.50
N CYS A 149 -10.71 -1.05 -3.65
CA CYS A 149 -11.26 0.23 -3.19
C CYS A 149 -12.61 0.53 -3.84
N LYS A 150 -12.76 0.29 -5.15
CA LYS A 150 -14.04 0.46 -5.85
C LYS A 150 -15.13 -0.47 -5.30
N GLU A 151 -14.80 -1.71 -4.96
CA GLU A 151 -15.74 -2.69 -4.42
C GLU A 151 -16.14 -2.35 -2.97
N THR A 152 -15.21 -1.81 -2.18
CA THR A 152 -15.43 -1.40 -0.77
C THR A 152 -16.06 -0.01 -0.63
N GLY A 153 -15.95 0.85 -1.65
CA GLY A 153 -16.44 2.23 -1.63
C GLY A 153 -15.42 3.28 -1.15
N VAL A 154 -14.12 2.95 -1.18
CA VAL A 154 -13.03 3.84 -0.79
C VAL A 154 -12.52 4.63 -2.00
N GLU A 155 -12.30 5.94 -1.83
CA GLU A 155 -11.72 6.78 -2.88
C GLU A 155 -10.27 6.36 -3.15
N CYS A 156 -9.95 6.00 -4.39
CA CYS A 156 -8.62 5.55 -4.77
C CYS A 156 -8.28 6.03 -6.19
N HIS A 157 -7.11 6.63 -6.33
CA HIS A 157 -6.59 7.17 -7.58
C HIS A 157 -5.35 6.39 -8.00
N LEU A 158 -5.28 6.01 -9.28
CA LEU A 158 -4.13 5.30 -9.84
C LEU A 158 -3.51 6.09 -10.98
N GLN A 159 -2.24 6.42 -10.85
CA GLN A 159 -1.45 7.11 -11.86
C GLN A 159 -0.38 6.18 -12.46
N TYR A 160 -0.41 6.02 -13.77
CA TYR A 160 0.60 5.27 -14.52
C TYR A 160 1.70 6.19 -15.03
N TRP A 161 2.92 5.66 -15.18
CA TRP A 161 4.00 6.30 -15.92
C TRP A 161 3.66 6.50 -17.40
N GLU A 162 3.02 5.48 -17.98
CA GLU A 162 2.52 5.44 -19.35
C GLU A 162 1.42 6.48 -19.55
N LYS A 163 1.69 7.50 -20.36
CA LYS A 163 0.78 8.65 -20.57
C LYS A 163 -0.49 8.29 -21.35
N ASP A 164 -0.45 7.21 -22.11
CA ASP A 164 -1.55 6.66 -22.90
C ASP A 164 -2.52 5.81 -22.06
N ARG A 165 -2.17 5.49 -20.82
CA ARG A 165 -3.07 4.86 -19.86
C ARG A 165 -3.98 5.89 -19.17
N PRO A 166 -5.16 5.47 -18.66
CA PRO A 166 -6.04 6.34 -17.90
C PRO A 166 -5.29 7.04 -16.76
N GLN A 167 -5.46 8.35 -16.68
CA GLN A 167 -4.86 9.18 -15.64
C GLN A 167 -5.93 9.56 -14.61
N PRO A 168 -5.55 9.73 -13.33
CA PRO A 168 -6.49 10.18 -12.32
C PRO A 168 -6.91 11.63 -12.57
N ALA A 169 -8.09 12.00 -12.07
CA ALA A 169 -8.61 13.36 -12.20
C ALA A 169 -7.76 14.39 -11.44
N PHE A 170 -7.06 13.96 -10.39
CA PHE A 170 -6.19 14.79 -9.57
C PHE A 170 -4.74 14.32 -9.69
N SER A 171 -3.83 15.27 -9.86
CA SER A 171 -2.41 15.03 -9.63
C SER A 171 -2.14 14.70 -8.16
N ARG A 172 -0.97 14.12 -7.88
CA ARG A 172 -0.53 13.84 -6.51
C ARG A 172 -0.52 15.09 -5.63
N GLN A 173 -0.12 16.24 -6.18
CA GLN A 173 -0.06 17.48 -5.43
C GLN A 173 -1.45 18.02 -5.11
N GLU A 174 -2.34 18.08 -6.10
CA GLU A 174 -3.73 18.53 -5.90
C GLU A 174 -4.47 17.63 -4.89
N PHE A 175 -4.19 16.33 -4.90
CA PHE A 175 -4.71 15.40 -3.92
C PHE A 175 -4.22 15.70 -2.50
N ILE A 176 -2.92 15.95 -2.31
CA ILE A 176 -2.35 16.35 -1.01
C ILE A 176 -2.96 17.68 -0.56
N ASP A 177 -3.03 18.67 -1.45
CA ASP A 177 -3.56 19.99 -1.14
C ASP A 177 -5.03 19.91 -0.68
N LYS A 178 -5.86 19.09 -1.35
CA LYS A 178 -7.25 18.82 -0.95
C LYS A 178 -7.36 18.21 0.46
N LEU A 179 -6.43 17.34 0.85
CA LEU A 179 -6.47 16.68 2.17
C LEU A 179 -5.96 17.58 3.30
N LEU A 180 -5.11 18.56 2.98
CA LEU A 180 -4.46 19.42 3.97
C LEU A 180 -5.05 20.84 4.04
N SER A 181 -5.88 21.25 3.06
CA SER A 181 -6.53 22.57 3.01
C SER A 181 -7.52 22.82 4.15
N GLU A 182 -7.58 24.07 4.62
CA GLU A 182 -8.50 24.63 5.67
C GLU A 182 -9.97 24.30 5.45
#